data_AF-A0A6M7TID1-F1
#
_entry.id   AF-A0A6M7TID1-F1
#
_cell.length_a   1.000
_cell.length_b   1.000
_cell.length_c   1.000
_cell.angle_alpha   90.00
_cell.angle_beta   90.00
_cell.angle_gamma   90.00
#
_symmetry.space_group_name_H-M   'P 1'
#
loop_
_entity.id
_entity.type
_entity.pdbx_description
1 polymer ?
#
loop_
_entity_poly.entity_id
_entity_poly.type
_entity_poly.pdbx_seq_one_letter_code
_entity_poly.pdbx_strand_id
1 'polypeptide(L)'
;MTALAAAQVDPSMLSSQQRRAVNLIKLHRLYRRPNGYGKPPASVSLDIVRSLLALGLVRLDTSGMSCPVLTGSGLNLHAVMEQRARKRT
;
A
#
# COMPACT_ATOMS: atom_id res chain seq x y z
N MET A 1 -5.36 -18.61 -22.43
CA MET A 1 -5.58 -17.50 -21.47
C MET A 1 -4.25 -16.81 -21.26
N THR A 2 -4.05 -15.64 -21.87
CA THR A 2 -2.80 -14.88 -21.77
C THR A 2 -2.74 -14.28 -20.38
N ALA A 3 -1.80 -14.72 -19.53
CA ALA A 3 -1.55 -14.08 -18.25
C ALA A 3 -1.09 -12.64 -18.53
N LEU A 4 -1.92 -11.66 -18.18
CA LEU A 4 -1.51 -10.25 -18.19
C LEU A 4 -0.37 -10.15 -17.18
N ALA A 5 0.86 -10.01 -17.65
CA ALA A 5 1.98 -9.69 -16.78
C ALA A 5 1.62 -8.36 -16.10
N ALA A 6 1.21 -8.42 -14.83
CA ALA A 6 0.85 -7.23 -14.06
C ALA A 6 2.08 -6.32 -14.11
N ALA A 7 1.96 -5.17 -14.78
CA ALA A 7 3.03 -4.22 -14.92
C ALA A 7 3.54 -3.87 -13.51
N GLN A 8 4.76 -4.32 -13.20
CA GLN A 8 5.31 -4.18 -11.86
C GLN A 8 5.64 -2.70 -11.65
N VAL A 9 4.94 -2.06 -10.70
CA VAL A 9 5.16 -0.66 -10.37
C VAL A 9 6.55 -0.51 -9.74
N ASP A 10 7.37 0.42 -10.26
CA ASP A 10 8.65 0.76 -9.64
C ASP A 10 8.41 1.63 -8.38
N PRO A 11 8.95 1.27 -7.20
CA PRO A 11 8.87 2.13 -6.01
C PRO A 11 9.42 3.55 -6.18
N SER A 12 10.25 3.80 -7.19
CA SER A 12 10.77 5.14 -7.51
C SER A 12 9.66 6.10 -7.97
N MET A 13 8.62 5.57 -8.61
CA MET A 13 7.48 6.32 -9.13
C MET A 13 6.45 6.69 -8.04
N LEU A 14 6.56 6.09 -6.85
CA LEU A 14 5.70 6.41 -5.72
C LEU A 14 6.19 7.66 -4.98
N SER A 15 5.24 8.50 -4.56
CA SER A 15 5.52 9.60 -3.64
C SER A 15 6.01 9.08 -2.29
N SER A 16 6.70 9.95 -1.53
CA SER A 16 7.15 9.62 -0.17
C SER A 16 6.00 9.17 0.74
N GLN A 17 4.83 9.80 0.60
CA GLN A 17 3.63 9.46 1.39
C GLN A 17 3.02 8.12 0.98
N GLN A 18 2.99 7.79 -0.32
CA GLN A 18 2.53 6.48 -0.80
C GLN A 18 3.45 5.36 -0.31
N ARG A 19 4.77 5.55 -0.42
CA ARG A 19 5.76 4.58 0.13
C ARG A 19 5.57 4.37 1.63
N ARG A 20 5.39 5.46 2.39
CA ARG A 20 5.09 5.37 3.83
C ARG A 20 3.80 4.60 4.09
N ALA A 21 2.75 4.83 3.31
CA ALA A 21 1.49 4.13 3.44
C ALA A 21 1.62 2.62 3.16
N VAL A 22 2.36 2.23 2.11
CA VAL A 22 2.64 0.80 1.83
C VAL A 22 3.32 0.12 3.03
N ASN A 23 4.32 0.78 3.63
CA ASN A 23 4.97 0.26 4.84
C ASN A 23 3.97 0.12 6.00
N LEU A 24 3.17 1.17 6.27
CA LEU A 24 2.18 1.14 7.36
C LEU A 24 1.12 0.05 7.17
N ILE A 25 0.64 -0.15 5.94
CA ILE A 25 -0.34 -1.20 5.61
C ILE A 25 0.29 -2.60 5.79
N LYS A 26 1.58 -2.77 5.46
CA LYS A 26 2.28 -4.05 5.70
C LYS A 26 2.45 -4.36 7.19
N LEU A 27 2.75 -3.33 7.99
CA LEU A 27 3.06 -3.44 9.41
C LEU A 27 1.81 -3.55 10.30
N HIS A 28 0.70 -2.93 9.89
CA HIS A 28 -0.46 -2.76 10.76
C HIS A 28 -1.78 -2.96 10.00
N ARG A 29 -2.79 -3.50 10.70
CA ARG A 29 -4.18 -3.42 10.24
C ARG A 29 -4.71 -2.01 10.46
N LEU A 30 -4.84 -1.24 9.38
CA LEU A 30 -5.31 0.14 9.43
C LEU A 30 -6.83 0.19 9.26
N TYR A 31 -7.57 0.24 10.36
CA TYR A 31 -9.03 0.37 10.30
C TYR A 31 -9.48 1.75 9.81
N ARG A 32 -10.66 1.78 9.17
CA ARG A 32 -11.30 2.99 8.65
C ARG A 32 -11.54 4.03 9.75
N ARG A 33 -11.28 5.31 9.43
CA ARG A 33 -11.51 6.49 10.28
C ARG A 33 -12.10 7.64 9.46
N PRO A 34 -12.65 8.70 10.10
CA PRO A 34 -12.91 9.95 9.40
C PRO A 34 -11.65 10.39 8.63
N ASN A 35 -11.80 10.64 7.33
CA ASN A 35 -10.74 11.12 6.42
C ASN A 35 -9.57 10.15 6.12
N GLY A 36 -9.57 8.92 6.62
CA GLY A 36 -8.48 7.98 6.29
C GLY A 36 -8.54 6.60 6.96
N TYR A 37 -7.36 6.04 7.22
CA TYR A 37 -7.14 4.73 7.86
C TYR A 37 -6.01 4.82 8.90
N GLY A 38 -6.14 4.05 9.99
CA GLY A 38 -5.09 3.90 11.02
C GLY A 38 -5.45 4.45 12.40
N LYS A 39 -4.43 4.87 13.16
CA LYS A 39 -4.60 5.48 14.49
C LYS A 39 -5.11 6.92 14.34
N PRO A 40 -5.79 7.52 15.33
CA PRO A 40 -6.15 8.93 15.32
C PRO A 40 -4.92 9.84 15.56
N PRO A 41 -4.75 10.95 14.81
CA PRO A 41 -5.41 11.27 13.54
C PRO A 41 -4.94 10.32 12.41
N ALA A 42 -5.82 10.06 11.43
CA ALA A 42 -5.64 9.01 10.42
C ALA A 42 -4.22 9.00 9.82
N SER A 43 -3.52 7.87 9.95
CA SER A 43 -2.12 7.73 9.54
C SER A 43 -1.93 7.68 8.03
N VAL A 44 -2.98 7.27 7.30
CA VAL A 44 -3.02 7.24 5.83
C VAL A 44 -4.32 7.91 5.38
N SER A 45 -4.23 8.89 4.49
CA SER A 45 -5.41 9.59 3.96
C SER A 45 -6.20 8.73 2.98
N LEU A 46 -7.47 9.08 2.78
CA LEU A 46 -8.31 8.44 1.76
C LEU A 46 -7.72 8.52 0.36
N ASP A 47 -7.18 9.66 -0.02
CA ASP A 47 -6.66 9.89 -1.37
C ASP A 47 -5.44 9.01 -1.66
N ILE A 48 -4.58 8.80 -0.65
CA ILE A 48 -3.45 7.88 -0.78
C ILE A 48 -3.97 6.44 -0.97
N VAL A 49 -4.96 6.00 -0.19
CA VAL A 49 -5.52 4.65 -0.35
C VAL A 49 -6.20 4.49 -1.71
N ARG A 50 -6.96 5.48 -2.18
CA ARG A 50 -7.55 5.49 -3.53
C ARG A 50 -6.49 5.41 -4.62
N SER A 51 -5.40 6.15 -4.47
CA SER A 51 -4.28 6.10 -5.42
C SER A 51 -3.60 4.71 -5.43
N LEU A 52 -3.37 4.09 -4.27
CA LEU A 52 -2.79 2.75 -4.18
C LEU A 52 -3.75 1.65 -4.69
N LEU A 53 -5.06 1.83 -4.54
CA LEU A 53 -6.08 0.98 -5.14
C LEU A 53 -6.05 1.06 -6.67
N ALA A 54 -5.96 2.27 -7.23
CA ALA A 54 -5.87 2.50 -8.68
C ALA A 54 -4.61 1.87 -9.29
N LEU A 55 -3.51 1.83 -8.54
CA LEU A 55 -2.27 1.14 -8.92
C LEU A 55 -2.32 -0.39 -8.73
N GLY A 56 -3.42 -0.94 -8.20
CA GLY A 56 -3.56 -2.36 -7.91
C GLY A 56 -2.63 -2.89 -6.82
N LEU A 57 -2.02 -2.01 -6.02
CA LEU A 57 -1.07 -2.36 -4.95
C LEU A 57 -1.78 -2.71 -3.63
N VAL A 58 -3.01 -2.22 -3.46
CA VAL A 58 -3.83 -2.41 -2.28
C VAL A 58 -5.21 -2.90 -2.73
N ARG A 59 -5.87 -3.68 -1.89
CA ARG A 59 -7.31 -3.97 -1.95
C ARG A 59 -7.95 -3.66 -0.60
N LEU A 60 -9.26 -3.42 -0.58
CA LEU A 60 -10.00 -3.29 0.68
C LEU A 60 -10.52 -4.67 1.10
N ASP A 61 -10.19 -5.08 2.31
CA ASP A 61 -10.81 -6.23 2.96
C ASP A 61 -12.10 -5.77 3.66
N THR A 62 -13.21 -6.41 3.33
CA THR A 62 -14.55 -6.11 3.83
C THR A 62 -15.14 -7.23 4.69
N SER A 63 -14.35 -8.25 5.05
CA SER A 63 -14.77 -9.35 5.94
C SER A 63 -15.07 -8.90 7.39
N GLY A 64 -14.88 -7.62 7.68
CA GLY A 64 -15.23 -6.96 8.94
C GLY A 64 -15.17 -5.44 8.76
N MET A 65 -14.44 -4.74 9.64
CA MET A 65 -14.24 -3.30 9.47
C MET A 65 -13.27 -3.04 8.31
N SER A 66 -13.71 -2.23 7.33
CA SER A 66 -12.95 -1.99 6.09
C SER A 66 -11.51 -1.55 6.39
N CYS A 67 -10.54 -2.34 5.89
CA CYS A 67 -9.13 -2.05 6.02
C CYS A 67 -8.39 -2.32 4.70
N PRO A 68 -7.41 -1.48 4.33
CA PRO A 68 -6.56 -1.73 3.18
C PRO A 68 -5.57 -2.85 3.49
N VAL A 69 -5.39 -3.75 2.53
CA VAL A 69 -4.44 -4.87 2.58
C VAL A 69 -3.64 -4.88 1.29
N LEU A 70 -2.34 -5.19 1.35
CA LEU A 70 -1.51 -5.30 0.16
C LEU A 70 -1.97 -6.48 -0.71
N THR A 71 -1.97 -6.26 -2.02
CA THR A 71 -2.10 -7.32 -3.03
C THR A 71 -0.77 -8.04 -3.21
N GLY A 72 -0.72 -9.08 -4.05
CA GLY A 72 0.54 -9.73 -4.43
C GLY A 72 1.55 -8.75 -5.04
N SER A 73 1.10 -7.84 -5.91
CA SER A 73 1.94 -6.78 -6.48
C SER A 73 2.39 -5.76 -5.42
N GLY A 74 1.52 -5.42 -4.47
CA GLY A 74 1.88 -4.58 -3.33
C GLY A 74 2.96 -5.19 -2.43
N LEU A 75 2.90 -6.50 -2.20
CA LEU A 75 3.93 -7.23 -1.44
C LEU A 75 5.26 -7.27 -2.18
N ASN A 76 5.25 -7.53 -3.48
CA ASN A 76 6.47 -7.50 -4.30
C ASN A 76 7.11 -6.10 -4.30
N LEU A 77 6.30 -5.06 -4.45
CA LEU A 77 6.76 -3.68 -4.38
C LEU A 77 7.40 -3.34 -3.02
N HIS A 78 6.78 -3.77 -1.92
CA HIS A 78 7.34 -3.60 -0.57
C HIS A 78 8.69 -4.30 -0.42
N ALA A 79 8.84 -5.52 -0.93
CA ALA A 79 10.10 -6.26 -0.88
C ALA A 79 11.24 -5.52 -1.61
N VAL A 80 10.95 -4.94 -2.78
CA VAL A 80 11.92 -4.11 -3.53
C VAL A 80 12.28 -2.84 -2.74
N MET A 81 11.31 -2.20 -2.08
CA MET A 81 11.56 -1.05 -1.21
C MET A 81 12.53 -1.41 -0.06
N GLU A 82 12.30 -2.53 0.62
CA GLU A 82 13.16 -3.00 1.70
C GLU A 82 14.57 -3.33 1.20
N GLN A 83 14.67 -4.03 0.06
CA GLN A 83 15.97 -4.36 -0.53
C GLN A 83 16.77 -3.11 -0.88
N ARG A 84 16.12 -2.08 -1.44
CA ARG A 84 16.77 -0.79 -1.76
C ARG A 84 17.17 -0.02 -0.50
N ALA A 85 16.39 -0.10 0.58
CA ALA A 85 16.73 0.52 1.84
C ALA A 85 17.98 -0.12 2.47
N ARG A 86 18.10 -1.44 2.45
CA ARG A 86 19.26 -2.19 2.97
C ARG A 86 20.57 -1.94 2.22
N LYS A 87 20.51 -1.61 0.92
CA LYS A 87 21.70 -1.30 0.13
C LYS A 87 22.23 0.12 0.35
N ARG A 88 21.46 0.99 1.00
CA ARG A 88 21.84 2.39 1.27
C ARG A 88 22.52 2.58 2.64
N THR A 89 22.38 1.61 3.52
CA THR A 89 23.11 1.47 4.79
C THR A 89 24.40 0.70 4.57
#